data_AF-A0A1V6ER76-F1
#
_entry.id   AF-A0A1V6ER76-F1
#
_cell.length_a   1.000
_cell.length_b   1.000
_cell.length_c   1.000
_cell.angle_alpha   90.00
_cell.angle_beta   90.00
_cell.angle_gamma   90.00
#
_symmetry.space_group_name_H-M   'P 1'
#
loop_
_entity.id
_entity.type
_entity.pdbx_description
1 polymer ?
#
loop_
_entity_poly.entity_id
_entity_poly.type
_entity_poly.pdbx_seq_one_letter_code
_entity_poly.pdbx_strand_id
1 'polypeptide(L)'
;MVYLLADMFHRQLSLINVFTYHTVRAGGAALTAFFLCVLLGPWIIRRLKEFKIGQYIRQDHVESLHELHKGKAGTPTMGGIMILVSMLAALFIWGRFSNRMLWIAVAVVLFMGGVGFVDDYIKLKRKHNAGLSARAKFAGQIFTGLILGIYLVSNPITVSASFVYPRDVIDWGNLETHLLNADTASNPNAAAKIWSLFPEESRALVRDAQARGEIAGKDRSAVLLGLNSVLRDKTLYEAALWPEAALKPELTSLLQRGLNTLNERDIVRVNRLLIEATFPQAVAASIPSLHTKLGVPGLKEVFIPLGLFFILFVVLVIVSITNAVNLTDGLDGLAAGISIVSILTFAGVAYVISRADWSRYLFLTYVPEASELFVFGSALLGAGLGFLWFNGHPAEIFMGDTGSLSLGAAIGVMALLTKQELLLPIVAGMFVLEALSVVIQVVSYKTTGKRIFRMAPLHHHFELSGWPETKVTMRFWIVALLFALMSLATLKLR
;
A
#
# COMPACT_ATOMS: atom_id res chain seq x y z
N MET A 1 3.57 0.96 21.21
CA MET A 1 3.75 0.75 22.66
C MET A 1 2.82 -0.37 23.16
N VAL A 2 1.52 -0.30 22.89
CA VAL A 2 0.54 -1.33 23.31
C VAL A 2 0.82 -2.69 22.65
N TYR A 3 1.21 -2.72 21.38
CA TYR A 3 1.64 -3.97 20.72
C TYR A 3 2.88 -4.58 21.41
N LEU A 4 3.90 -3.77 21.73
CA LEU A 4 5.13 -4.26 22.36
C LEU A 4 4.85 -4.81 23.77
N LEU A 5 4.02 -4.11 24.54
CA LEU A 5 3.58 -4.58 25.86
C LEU A 5 2.74 -5.86 25.73
N ALA A 6 1.84 -5.95 24.75
CA ALA A 6 1.09 -7.16 24.49
C ALA A 6 1.99 -8.35 24.13
N ASP A 7 2.95 -8.14 23.23
CA ASP A 7 3.90 -9.17 22.81
C ASP A 7 4.76 -9.67 23.98
N MET A 8 5.18 -8.77 24.88
CA MET A 8 5.97 -9.14 26.07
C MET A 8 5.17 -9.91 27.13
N PHE A 9 3.90 -9.57 27.35
CA PHE A 9 3.11 -10.07 28.48
C PHE A 9 1.98 -11.05 28.08
N HIS A 10 1.80 -11.39 26.79
CA HIS A 10 0.70 -12.26 26.32
C HIS A 10 0.68 -13.64 26.98
N ARG A 11 1.84 -14.17 27.42
CA ARG A 11 1.94 -15.48 28.11
C ARG A 11 1.43 -15.43 29.55
N GLN A 12 1.34 -14.25 30.16
CA GLN A 12 1.00 -14.05 31.57
C GLN A 12 -0.42 -13.49 31.74
N LEU A 13 -0.93 -12.75 30.76
CA LEU A 13 -2.25 -12.12 30.80
C LEU A 13 -3.00 -12.33 29.47
N SER A 14 -3.90 -13.32 29.43
CA SER A 14 -4.68 -13.69 28.23
C SER A 14 -5.51 -12.55 27.65
N LEU A 15 -5.98 -11.62 28.50
CA LEU A 15 -6.74 -10.43 28.10
C LEU A 15 -5.93 -9.48 27.20
N ILE A 16 -4.60 -9.40 27.35
CA ILE A 16 -3.76 -8.48 26.57
C ILE A 16 -3.52 -9.01 25.15
N ASN A 17 -3.73 -10.32 24.92
CA ASN A 17 -3.61 -10.92 23.60
C ASN A 17 -4.58 -10.31 22.56
N VAL A 18 -5.69 -9.71 22.99
CA VAL A 18 -6.62 -9.01 22.09
C VAL A 18 -5.93 -7.91 21.27
N PHE A 19 -4.86 -7.31 21.81
CA PHE A 19 -4.11 -6.26 21.15
C PHE A 19 -3.07 -6.76 20.13
N THR A 20 -2.91 -8.07 19.95
CA THR A 20 -2.06 -8.63 18.89
C THR A 20 -2.80 -8.75 17.56
N TYR A 21 -4.14 -8.84 17.59
CA TYR A 21 -4.98 -8.96 16.40
C TYR A 21 -4.94 -7.70 15.53
N HIS A 22 -4.68 -7.88 14.23
CA HIS A 22 -4.58 -6.78 13.27
C HIS A 22 -5.85 -5.92 13.20
N THR A 23 -7.03 -6.51 13.28
CA THR A 23 -8.33 -5.80 13.24
C THR A 23 -8.54 -4.92 14.46
N VAL A 24 -8.19 -5.42 15.66
CA VAL A 24 -8.28 -4.65 16.91
C VAL A 24 -7.31 -3.47 16.87
N ARG A 25 -6.06 -3.72 16.43
CA ARG A 25 -5.04 -2.66 16.30
C ARG A 25 -5.42 -1.61 15.27
N ALA A 26 -5.99 -2.02 14.13
CA ALA A 26 -6.48 -1.11 13.10
C ALA A 26 -7.64 -0.24 13.61
N GLY A 27 -8.64 -0.85 14.25
CA GLY A 27 -9.75 -0.10 14.87
C GLY A 27 -9.28 0.84 15.97
N GLY A 28 -8.38 0.36 16.84
CA GLY A 28 -7.73 1.18 17.87
C GLY A 28 -6.95 2.36 17.28
N ALA A 29 -6.18 2.15 16.21
CA ALA A 29 -5.44 3.20 15.53
C ALA A 29 -6.38 4.25 14.90
N ALA A 30 -7.46 3.82 14.26
CA ALA A 30 -8.46 4.73 13.69
C ALA A 30 -9.14 5.58 14.77
N LEU A 31 -9.66 4.95 15.82
CA LEU A 31 -10.32 5.68 16.92
C LEU A 31 -9.37 6.63 17.62
N THR A 32 -8.15 6.17 17.93
CA THR A 32 -7.13 6.99 18.59
C THR A 32 -6.77 8.20 17.72
N ALA A 33 -6.52 8.00 16.43
CA ALA A 33 -6.20 9.09 15.51
C ALA A 33 -7.37 10.08 15.37
N PHE A 34 -8.61 9.59 15.27
CA PHE A 34 -9.81 10.42 15.20
C PHE A 34 -9.95 11.31 16.44
N PHE A 35 -9.96 10.71 17.64
CA PHE A 35 -10.14 11.46 18.88
C PHE A 35 -8.98 12.40 19.16
N LEU A 36 -7.73 12.01 18.90
CA LEU A 36 -6.59 12.92 19.03
C LEU A 36 -6.73 14.12 18.09
N CYS A 37 -7.15 13.90 16.84
CA CYS A 37 -7.34 14.97 15.88
C CYS A 37 -8.44 15.94 16.34
N VAL A 38 -9.57 15.42 16.84
CA VAL A 38 -10.68 16.24 17.37
C VAL A 38 -10.31 16.98 18.65
N LEU A 39 -9.62 16.33 19.59
CA LEU A 39 -9.24 16.95 20.87
C LEU A 39 -8.14 18.00 20.72
N LEU A 40 -7.13 17.73 19.89
CA LEU A 40 -6.02 18.67 19.64
C LEU A 40 -6.40 19.74 18.62
N GLY A 41 -7.40 19.50 17.78
CA GLY A 41 -7.82 20.38 16.69
C GLY A 41 -8.06 21.83 17.10
N PRO A 42 -8.91 22.14 18.09
CA PRO A 42 -9.17 23.51 18.52
C PRO A 42 -7.91 24.26 18.99
N TRP A 43 -6.95 23.55 19.59
CA TRP A 43 -5.66 24.12 19.99
C TRP A 43 -4.78 24.41 18.77
N ILE A 44 -4.65 23.45 17.84
CA ILE A 44 -3.86 23.61 16.62
C ILE A 44 -4.43 24.74 15.75
N ILE A 45 -5.75 24.77 15.53
CA ILE A 45 -6.44 25.78 14.74
C ILE A 45 -6.19 27.17 15.32
N ARG A 46 -6.27 27.34 16.65
CA ARG A 46 -5.99 28.61 17.32
C ARG A 46 -4.54 29.08 17.09
N ARG A 47 -3.58 28.18 17.25
CA ARG A 47 -2.17 28.48 16.98
C ARG A 47 -1.92 28.87 15.52
N LEU A 48 -2.52 28.15 14.58
CA LEU A 48 -2.42 28.48 13.16
C LEU A 48 -3.10 29.81 12.82
N LYS A 49 -4.22 30.15 13.48
CA LYS A 49 -4.87 31.47 13.38
C LYS A 49 -3.94 32.58 13.90
N GLU A 50 -3.29 32.39 15.05
CA GLU A 50 -2.30 33.34 15.59
C GLU A 50 -1.17 33.62 14.59
N PHE A 51 -0.68 32.59 13.88
CA PHE A 51 0.31 32.74 12.81
C PHE A 51 -0.23 33.39 11.53
N LYS A 52 -1.55 33.34 11.28
CA LYS A 52 -2.22 33.80 10.05
C LYS A 52 -2.69 35.26 10.03
N ILE A 53 -2.76 35.95 11.17
CA ILE A 53 -3.34 37.32 11.30
C ILE A 53 -2.59 38.41 10.50
N GLY A 54 -1.57 38.06 9.69
CA GLY A 54 -0.76 39.00 8.91
C GLY A 54 -1.00 39.10 7.39
N GLN A 55 -2.03 38.48 6.80
CA GLN A 55 -2.24 38.47 5.33
C GLN A 55 -3.23 39.51 4.79
N TYR A 56 -2.81 40.18 3.71
CA TYR A 56 -3.59 41.09 2.87
C TYR A 56 -4.26 40.27 1.77
N ILE A 57 -5.60 40.28 1.70
CA ILE A 57 -6.34 39.56 0.65
C ILE A 57 -6.22 40.36 -0.65
N ARG A 58 -5.65 39.77 -1.70
CA ARG A 58 -5.60 40.38 -3.04
C ARG A 58 -6.79 39.86 -3.87
N GLN A 59 -7.34 40.73 -4.71
CA GLN A 59 -8.33 40.38 -5.74
C GLN A 59 -7.70 39.38 -6.73
N ASP A 60 -8.26 38.17 -6.84
CA ASP A 60 -7.81 37.16 -7.80
C ASP A 60 -8.14 37.55 -9.26
N HIS A 61 -7.45 36.95 -10.24
CA HIS A 61 -7.55 37.26 -11.68
C HIS A 61 -8.90 36.93 -12.33
N VAL A 62 -9.83 36.32 -11.57
CA VAL A 62 -11.18 35.97 -12.03
C VAL A 62 -12.16 36.44 -10.96
N GLU A 63 -12.82 37.55 -11.24
CA GLU A 63 -13.70 38.27 -10.30
C GLU A 63 -14.81 37.36 -9.73
N SER A 64 -15.37 36.47 -10.57
CA SER A 64 -16.42 35.53 -10.18
C SER A 64 -15.99 34.45 -9.17
N LEU A 65 -14.76 33.92 -9.28
CA LEU A 65 -14.25 32.94 -8.31
C LEU A 65 -13.91 33.61 -6.98
N HIS A 66 -13.37 34.83 -7.05
CA HIS A 66 -13.07 35.62 -5.87
C HIS A 66 -14.34 35.90 -5.06
N GLU A 67 -15.46 36.23 -5.71
CA GLU A 67 -16.75 36.40 -5.03
C GLU A 67 -17.27 35.14 -4.36
N LEU A 68 -17.18 33.98 -5.03
CA LEU A 68 -17.55 32.67 -4.47
C LEU A 68 -16.75 32.33 -3.19
N HIS A 69 -15.48 32.74 -3.12
CA HIS A 69 -14.58 32.41 -2.01
C HIS A 69 -14.36 33.54 -1.00
N LYS A 70 -14.99 34.72 -1.15
CA LYS A 70 -14.86 35.85 -0.21
C LYS A 70 -15.20 35.46 1.25
N GLY A 71 -16.16 34.56 1.45
CA GLY A 71 -16.55 34.06 2.78
C GLY A 71 -15.51 33.19 3.49
N LYS A 72 -14.46 32.75 2.78
CA LYS A 72 -13.37 31.89 3.29
C LYS A 72 -12.19 32.67 3.86
N ALA A 73 -12.30 34.00 3.90
CA ALA A 73 -11.30 34.89 4.47
C ALA A 73 -11.10 34.63 5.97
N GLY A 74 -9.85 34.39 6.39
CA GLY A 74 -9.47 34.21 7.80
C GLY A 74 -9.32 32.75 8.27
N THR A 75 -9.72 31.77 7.46
CA THR A 75 -9.54 30.35 7.78
C THR A 75 -8.05 29.95 7.69
N PRO A 76 -7.43 29.35 8.73
CA PRO A 76 -6.04 28.89 8.71
C PRO A 76 -5.78 27.79 7.66
N THR A 77 -4.52 27.63 7.25
CA THR A 77 -4.04 26.56 6.34
C THR A 77 -3.03 25.71 7.11
N MET A 78 -2.46 24.68 6.47
CA MET A 78 -1.60 23.65 7.09
C MET A 78 -2.34 22.67 8.01
N GLY A 79 -3.63 22.46 7.78
CA GLY A 79 -4.43 21.46 8.48
C GLY A 79 -3.88 20.03 8.36
N GLY A 80 -3.08 19.75 7.33
CA GLY A 80 -2.34 18.50 7.21
C GLY A 80 -1.47 18.14 8.44
N ILE A 81 -1.02 19.13 9.22
CA ILE A 81 -0.30 18.88 10.48
C ILE A 81 -1.16 18.08 11.46
N MET A 82 -2.48 18.37 11.54
CA MET A 82 -3.40 17.63 12.39
C MET A 82 -3.48 16.17 11.99
N ILE A 83 -3.53 15.91 10.67
CA ILE A 83 -3.56 14.54 10.13
C ILE A 83 -2.28 13.81 10.50
N LEU A 84 -1.11 14.40 10.23
CA LEU A 84 0.19 13.77 10.45
C LEU A 84 0.46 13.49 11.93
N VAL A 85 0.23 14.47 12.81
CA VAL A 85 0.46 14.31 14.26
C VAL A 85 -0.45 13.23 14.84
N SER A 86 -1.73 13.24 14.49
CA SER A 86 -2.71 12.27 15.00
C SER A 86 -2.42 10.86 14.48
N MET A 87 -2.06 10.72 13.20
CA MET A 87 -1.63 9.45 12.61
C MET A 87 -0.37 8.92 13.30
N LEU A 88 0.68 9.75 13.45
CA LEU A 88 1.93 9.32 14.10
C LEU A 88 1.71 8.89 15.55
N ALA A 89 0.93 9.65 16.33
CA ALA A 89 0.61 9.31 17.71
C ALA A 89 -0.16 7.97 17.80
N ALA A 90 -1.14 7.76 16.91
CA ALA A 90 -1.84 6.48 16.84
C ALA A 90 -0.91 5.32 16.46
N LEU A 91 -0.01 5.50 15.47
CA LEU A 91 0.95 4.46 15.08
C LEU A 91 2.00 4.20 16.15
N PHE A 92 2.37 5.20 16.94
CA PHE A 92 3.24 5.00 18.09
C PHE A 92 2.63 4.06 19.12
N ILE A 93 1.31 4.13 19.30
CA ILE A 93 0.58 3.26 20.22
C ILE A 93 0.39 1.88 19.61
N TRP A 94 -0.13 1.82 18.38
CA TRP A 94 -0.70 0.61 17.76
C TRP A 94 0.17 -0.07 16.69
N GLY A 95 1.14 0.63 16.11
CA GLY A 95 1.99 0.12 15.02
C GLY A 95 3.08 -0.85 15.48
N ARG A 96 3.50 -1.74 14.58
CA ARG A 96 4.61 -2.67 14.81
C ARG A 96 5.87 -2.18 14.13
N PHE A 97 6.79 -1.60 14.90
CA PHE A 97 8.02 -1.01 14.38
C PHE A 97 9.06 -2.00 13.86
N SER A 98 8.87 -3.30 14.05
CA SER A 98 9.70 -4.31 13.37
C SER A 98 9.36 -4.47 11.89
N ASN A 99 8.24 -3.90 11.42
CA ASN A 99 7.77 -4.04 10.05
C ASN A 99 8.32 -2.91 9.16
N ARG A 100 9.04 -3.30 8.09
CA ARG A 100 9.64 -2.34 7.15
C ARG A 100 8.63 -1.58 6.31
N MET A 101 7.48 -2.17 5.94
CA MET A 101 6.47 -1.47 5.13
C MET A 101 5.88 -0.28 5.86
N LEU A 102 5.65 -0.43 7.17
CA LEU A 102 5.20 0.67 8.02
C LEU A 102 6.19 1.84 7.97
N TRP A 103 7.49 1.56 8.13
CA TRP A 103 8.54 2.58 8.06
C TRP A 103 8.62 3.25 6.70
N ILE A 104 8.55 2.48 5.61
CA ILE A 104 8.57 3.03 4.24
C ILE A 104 7.37 3.96 4.03
N ALA A 105 6.16 3.51 4.42
CA ALA A 105 4.94 4.31 4.27
C ALA A 105 5.01 5.60 5.09
N VAL A 106 5.42 5.52 6.37
CA VAL A 106 5.58 6.68 7.24
C VAL A 106 6.65 7.63 6.69
N ALA A 107 7.81 7.13 6.26
CA ALA A 107 8.89 7.96 5.74
C ALA A 107 8.47 8.74 4.47
N VAL A 108 7.79 8.07 3.54
CA VAL A 108 7.27 8.70 2.30
C VAL A 108 6.23 9.76 2.62
N VAL A 109 5.29 9.47 3.52
CA VAL A 109 4.25 10.43 3.94
C VAL A 109 4.84 11.62 4.68
N LEU A 110 5.78 11.42 5.60
CA LEU A 110 6.42 12.50 6.34
C LEU A 110 7.31 13.36 5.44
N PHE A 111 8.07 12.76 4.52
CA PHE A 111 8.88 13.53 3.59
C PHE A 111 8.01 14.41 2.69
N MET A 112 6.94 13.84 2.10
CA MET A 112 6.03 14.60 1.26
C MET A 112 5.20 15.63 2.04
N GLY A 113 4.80 15.31 3.27
CA GLY A 113 4.21 16.27 4.20
C GLY A 113 5.19 17.40 4.55
N GLY A 114 6.48 17.11 4.72
CA GLY A 114 7.54 18.08 4.93
C GLY A 114 7.74 19.01 3.73
N VAL A 115 7.74 18.49 2.51
CA VAL A 115 7.77 19.31 1.28
C VAL A 115 6.57 20.26 1.26
N GLY A 116 5.38 19.76 1.57
CA GLY A 116 4.16 20.57 1.63
C GLY A 116 4.17 21.61 2.76
N PHE A 117 4.72 21.24 3.92
CA PHE A 117 4.89 22.15 5.05
C PHE A 117 5.84 23.29 4.73
N VAL A 118 6.98 23.00 4.08
CA VAL A 118 7.93 24.04 3.64
C VAL A 118 7.25 24.98 2.65
N ASP A 119 6.47 24.45 1.71
CA ASP A 119 5.70 25.26 0.76
C ASP A 119 4.72 26.20 1.46
N ASP A 120 3.85 25.63 2.31
CA ASP A 120 2.86 26.39 3.07
C ASP A 120 3.54 27.43 3.98
N TYR A 121 4.66 27.07 4.61
CA TYR A 121 5.38 27.96 5.52
C TYR A 121 6.01 29.14 4.79
N ILE A 122 6.55 28.91 3.60
CA ILE A 122 7.06 29.99 2.74
C ILE A 122 5.92 30.92 2.32
N LYS A 123 4.76 30.38 1.92
CA LYS A 123 3.56 31.18 1.59
C LYS A 123 3.14 32.08 2.76
N LEU A 124 3.15 31.55 3.97
CA LEU A 124 2.82 32.32 5.18
C LEU A 124 3.89 33.38 5.49
N LYS A 125 5.18 33.02 5.49
CA LYS A 125 6.28 33.91 5.87
C LYS A 125 6.45 35.07 4.89
N ARG A 126 6.30 34.83 3.59
CA ARG A 126 6.49 35.85 2.54
C ARG A 126 5.27 36.73 2.31
N LYS A 127 4.14 36.45 2.97
CA LYS A 127 2.86 37.16 2.81
C LYS A 127 2.41 37.27 1.35
N HIS A 128 2.73 36.27 0.54
CA HIS A 128 2.28 36.13 -0.85
C HIS A 128 1.86 34.70 -1.14
N ASN A 129 1.08 34.50 -2.20
CA ASN A 129 0.57 33.16 -2.56
C ASN A 129 1.62 32.25 -3.21
N ALA A 130 2.81 32.77 -3.55
CA ALA A 130 3.88 31.99 -4.14
C ALA A 130 4.65 31.20 -3.06
N GLY A 131 4.48 29.87 -3.05
CA GLY A 131 5.23 28.97 -2.19
C GLY A 131 6.62 28.65 -2.73
N LEU A 132 7.01 27.39 -2.61
CA LEU A 132 8.13 26.84 -3.35
C LEU A 132 7.90 27.05 -4.84
N SER A 133 9.02 27.18 -5.58
CA SER A 133 8.92 27.12 -7.04
C SER A 133 8.37 25.75 -7.45
N ALA A 134 7.58 25.71 -8.52
CA ALA A 134 7.09 24.44 -9.06
C ALA A 134 8.23 23.43 -9.25
N ARG A 135 9.40 23.88 -9.72
CA ARG A 135 10.61 23.05 -9.88
C ARG A 135 11.08 22.44 -8.55
N ALA A 136 11.10 23.21 -7.46
CA ALA A 136 11.52 22.70 -6.15
C ALA A 136 10.51 21.68 -5.59
N LYS A 137 9.21 21.94 -5.73
CA LYS A 137 8.15 21.02 -5.33
C LYS A 137 8.23 19.68 -6.09
N PHE A 138 8.38 19.76 -7.42
CA PHE A 138 8.60 18.58 -8.26
C PHE A 138 9.91 17.85 -7.92
N ALA A 139 11.00 18.58 -7.62
CA ALA A 139 12.26 17.96 -7.23
C ALA A 139 12.11 17.10 -5.96
N GLY A 140 11.38 17.58 -4.95
CA GLY A 140 11.08 16.80 -3.74
C GLY A 140 10.26 15.53 -4.02
N GLN A 141 9.24 15.63 -4.88
CA GLN A 141 8.43 14.48 -5.30
C GLN A 141 9.25 13.45 -6.10
N ILE A 142 10.05 13.90 -7.06
CA ILE A 142 10.92 13.05 -7.88
C ILE A 142 11.97 12.37 -7.01
N PHE A 143 12.61 13.12 -6.10
CA PHE A 143 13.58 12.58 -5.15
C PHE A 143 12.97 11.46 -4.29
N THR A 144 11.77 11.69 -3.75
CA THR A 144 11.04 10.68 -2.98
C THR A 144 10.78 9.42 -3.81
N GLY A 145 10.28 9.60 -5.04
CA GLY A 145 10.01 8.50 -5.96
C GLY A 145 11.27 7.73 -6.35
N LEU A 146 12.40 8.41 -6.56
CA LEU A 146 13.68 7.78 -6.92
C LEU A 146 14.20 6.93 -5.76
N ILE A 147 14.25 7.48 -4.55
CA ILE A 147 14.70 6.75 -3.36
C ILE A 147 13.81 5.53 -3.12
N LEU A 148 12.49 5.72 -3.15
CA LEU A 148 11.55 4.62 -2.99
C LEU A 148 11.74 3.57 -4.08
N GLY A 149 11.81 3.97 -5.35
CA GLY A 149 11.97 3.07 -6.48
C GLY A 149 13.26 2.26 -6.41
N ILE A 150 14.41 2.91 -6.15
CA ILE A 150 15.69 2.23 -5.95
C ILE A 150 15.59 1.23 -4.80
N TYR A 151 15.04 1.65 -3.66
CA TYR A 151 14.87 0.78 -2.51
C TYR A 151 14.01 -0.44 -2.84
N LEU A 152 12.88 -0.27 -3.55
CA LEU A 152 11.96 -1.35 -3.90
C LEU A 152 12.57 -2.35 -4.90
N VAL A 153 13.40 -1.88 -5.82
CA VAL A 153 14.14 -2.74 -6.76
C VAL A 153 15.23 -3.53 -6.02
N SER A 154 16.00 -2.89 -5.14
CA SER A 154 17.06 -3.54 -4.39
C SER A 154 16.56 -4.42 -3.24
N ASN A 155 15.40 -4.10 -2.67
CA ASN A 155 14.83 -4.79 -1.51
C ASN A 155 13.41 -5.30 -1.82
N PRO A 156 13.28 -6.43 -2.54
CA PRO A 156 12.01 -7.00 -2.91
C PRO A 156 11.02 -7.08 -1.74
N ILE A 157 9.85 -6.49 -1.96
CA ILE A 157 8.74 -6.50 -1.00
C ILE A 157 7.92 -7.78 -1.12
N THR A 158 7.78 -8.26 -2.35
CA THR A 158 7.17 -9.55 -2.64
C THR A 158 8.25 -10.53 -3.08
N VAL A 159 8.33 -11.63 -2.36
CA VAL A 159 9.12 -12.78 -2.78
C VAL A 159 8.11 -13.82 -3.25
N SER A 160 8.17 -14.19 -4.52
CA SER A 160 7.33 -15.25 -5.13
C SER A 160 7.55 -16.64 -4.49
N ALA A 161 8.25 -16.72 -3.37
CA ALA A 161 8.72 -17.94 -2.71
C ALA A 161 8.31 -18.05 -1.23
N SER A 162 7.58 -17.08 -0.68
CA SER A 162 7.32 -17.06 0.78
C SER A 162 6.50 -18.25 1.27
N PHE A 163 5.66 -18.79 0.40
CA PHE A 163 4.82 -19.97 0.60
C PHE A 163 4.65 -20.70 -0.73
N VAL A 164 4.48 -22.01 -0.67
CA VAL A 164 3.87 -22.83 -1.72
C VAL A 164 2.37 -22.74 -1.60
N TYR A 165 1.73 -22.21 -2.64
CA TYR A 165 0.28 -22.15 -2.77
C TYR A 165 -0.26 -23.35 -3.54
N PRO A 166 -1.56 -23.67 -3.41
CA PRO A 166 -2.18 -24.70 -4.22
C PRO A 166 -2.09 -24.43 -5.73
N ARG A 167 -2.09 -23.15 -6.15
CA ARG A 167 -1.88 -22.77 -7.55
C ARG A 167 -0.45 -23.02 -8.03
N ASP A 168 0.50 -23.05 -7.10
CA ASP A 168 1.88 -23.35 -7.42
C ASP A 168 2.06 -24.86 -7.58
N VAL A 169 1.07 -25.68 -7.21
CA VAL A 169 1.04 -27.12 -7.50
C VAL A 169 0.21 -27.31 -8.77
N ILE A 170 0.91 -27.47 -9.89
CA ILE A 170 0.32 -27.59 -11.23
C ILE A 170 -0.13 -29.03 -11.53
N ASP A 171 0.46 -30.01 -10.86
CA ASP A 171 0.08 -31.42 -10.95
C ASP A 171 0.12 -32.07 -9.57
N TRP A 172 -1.06 -32.26 -8.97
CA TRP A 172 -1.19 -32.85 -7.64
C TRP A 172 -0.83 -34.33 -7.61
N GLY A 173 -1.20 -35.10 -8.64
CA GLY A 173 -0.96 -36.54 -8.69
C GLY A 173 0.52 -36.85 -8.84
N ASN A 174 1.22 -36.05 -9.65
CA ASN A 174 2.66 -36.18 -9.82
C ASN A 174 3.42 -35.78 -8.53
N LEU A 175 3.03 -34.67 -7.89
CA LEU A 175 3.62 -34.24 -6.62
C LEU A 175 3.46 -35.32 -5.55
N GLU A 176 2.26 -35.88 -5.41
CA GLU A 176 1.95 -36.94 -4.48
C GLU A 176 2.80 -38.19 -4.74
N THR A 177 2.81 -38.66 -5.98
CA THR A 177 3.58 -39.86 -6.38
C THR A 177 5.05 -39.69 -6.01
N HIS A 178 5.63 -38.51 -6.25
CA HIS A 178 7.01 -38.24 -5.87
C HIS A 178 7.23 -38.21 -4.35
N LEU A 179 6.34 -37.60 -3.57
CA LEU A 179 6.45 -37.54 -2.11
C LEU A 179 6.27 -38.93 -1.46
N LEU A 180 5.39 -39.77 -2.00
CA LEU A 180 5.15 -41.12 -1.50
C LEU A 180 6.31 -42.06 -1.88
N ASN A 181 6.80 -41.99 -3.12
CA ASN A 181 7.99 -42.74 -3.53
C ASN A 181 9.20 -42.36 -2.67
N ALA A 182 9.30 -41.10 -2.28
CA ALA A 182 10.34 -40.59 -1.40
C ALA A 182 10.27 -41.16 0.04
N ASP A 183 9.09 -41.53 0.53
CA ASP A 183 8.92 -42.21 1.83
C ASP A 183 9.52 -43.61 1.84
N THR A 184 9.48 -44.30 0.70
CA THR A 184 9.96 -45.68 0.53
C THR A 184 11.36 -45.79 -0.09
N ALA A 185 12.00 -44.66 -0.40
CA ALA A 185 13.27 -44.64 -1.09
C ALA A 185 14.41 -45.16 -0.19
N SER A 186 15.17 -46.15 -0.68
CA SER A 186 16.33 -46.71 0.02
C SER A 186 17.58 -45.83 -0.10
N ASN A 187 17.68 -45.02 -1.15
CA ASN A 187 18.81 -44.12 -1.40
C ASN A 187 18.41 -42.66 -1.12
N PRO A 188 19.29 -41.87 -0.47
CA PRO A 188 19.03 -40.47 -0.18
C PRO A 188 18.92 -39.68 -1.49
N ASN A 189 17.79 -39.00 -1.66
CA ASN A 189 17.53 -38.12 -2.80
C ASN A 189 16.82 -36.85 -2.34
N ALA A 190 16.76 -35.83 -3.21
CA ALA A 190 16.18 -34.53 -2.90
C ALA A 190 14.72 -34.61 -2.41
N ALA A 191 13.90 -35.48 -3.00
CA ALA A 191 12.50 -35.64 -2.60
C ALA A 191 12.37 -36.28 -1.21
N ALA A 192 13.20 -37.29 -0.89
CA ALA A 192 13.27 -37.93 0.43
C ALA A 192 13.72 -36.95 1.51
N LYS A 193 14.69 -36.08 1.20
CA LYS A 193 15.11 -35.01 2.12
C LYS A 193 13.97 -34.03 2.40
N ILE A 194 13.28 -33.54 1.37
CA ILE A 194 12.11 -32.66 1.53
C ILE A 194 11.04 -33.33 2.39
N TRP A 195 10.71 -34.59 2.09
CA TRP A 195 9.71 -35.37 2.81
C TRP A 195 10.08 -35.58 4.28
N SER A 196 11.35 -35.87 4.59
CA SER A 196 11.82 -36.08 5.97
C SER A 196 11.62 -34.86 6.89
N LEU A 197 11.59 -33.66 6.30
CA LEU A 197 11.40 -32.40 6.99
C LEU A 197 9.93 -32.00 7.12
N PHE A 198 8.99 -32.81 6.60
CA PHE A 198 7.57 -32.57 6.83
C PHE A 198 7.22 -32.86 8.31
N PRO A 199 6.31 -32.09 8.92
CA PRO A 199 5.78 -32.39 10.24
C PRO A 199 5.15 -33.79 10.25
N GLU A 200 5.34 -34.53 11.34
CA GLU A 200 4.82 -35.91 11.47
C GLU A 200 3.31 -35.98 11.21
N GLU A 201 2.54 -35.01 11.69
CA GLU A 201 1.10 -34.92 11.44
C GLU A 201 0.78 -34.77 9.94
N SER A 202 1.56 -33.98 9.21
CA SER A 202 1.39 -33.83 7.76
C SER A 202 1.74 -35.11 7.01
N ARG A 203 2.82 -35.80 7.41
CA ARG A 203 3.20 -37.10 6.82
C ARG A 203 2.15 -38.17 7.08
N ALA A 204 1.61 -38.24 8.29
CA ALA A 204 0.56 -39.18 8.65
C ALA A 204 -0.70 -38.99 7.79
N LEU A 205 -1.15 -37.75 7.60
CA LEU A 205 -2.32 -37.43 6.77
C LEU A 205 -2.11 -37.79 5.29
N VAL A 206 -0.91 -37.55 4.76
CA VAL A 206 -0.60 -37.89 3.36
C VAL A 206 -0.50 -39.41 3.16
N ARG A 207 0.08 -40.15 4.12
CA ARG A 207 0.09 -41.63 4.12
C ARG A 207 -1.32 -42.23 4.20
N ASP A 208 -2.17 -41.65 5.05
CA ASP A 208 -3.58 -42.05 5.17
C ASP A 208 -4.36 -41.79 3.87
N ALA A 209 -4.08 -40.68 3.18
CA ALA A 209 -4.65 -40.40 1.87
C ALA A 209 -4.23 -41.43 0.81
N GLN A 210 -2.96 -41.86 0.81
CA GLN A 210 -2.47 -42.95 -0.05
C GLN A 210 -3.25 -44.25 0.17
N ALA A 211 -3.50 -44.62 1.44
CA ALA A 211 -4.28 -45.81 1.78
C ALA A 211 -5.73 -45.76 1.25
N ARG A 212 -6.27 -44.55 1.05
CA ARG A 212 -7.62 -44.33 0.49
C ARG A 212 -7.64 -44.25 -1.04
N GLY A 213 -6.50 -44.11 -1.71
CA GLY A 213 -6.39 -44.01 -3.16
C GLY A 213 -6.84 -42.66 -3.77
N GLU A 214 -7.23 -41.69 -2.95
CA GLU A 214 -7.56 -40.32 -3.36
C GLU A 214 -7.17 -39.28 -2.30
N ILE A 215 -6.55 -38.17 -2.73
CA ILE A 215 -6.29 -36.99 -1.90
C ILE A 215 -7.50 -36.05 -1.89
N ALA A 216 -8.15 -35.93 -0.74
CA ALA A 216 -9.22 -34.98 -0.49
C ALA A 216 -8.67 -33.56 -0.18
N GLY A 217 -9.56 -32.56 -0.09
CA GLY A 217 -9.16 -31.17 0.17
C GLY A 217 -8.38 -30.94 1.48
N LYS A 218 -8.60 -31.79 2.49
CA LYS A 218 -7.84 -31.78 3.75
C LYS A 218 -6.40 -32.28 3.56
N ASP A 219 -6.22 -33.30 2.74
CA ASP A 219 -4.93 -33.94 2.46
C ASP A 219 -4.01 -33.00 1.67
N ARG A 220 -4.56 -32.27 0.68
CA ARG A 220 -3.83 -31.19 -0.02
C ARG A 220 -3.34 -30.09 0.92
N SER A 221 -4.12 -29.79 1.96
CA SER A 221 -3.73 -28.79 2.95
C SER A 221 -2.56 -29.29 3.81
N ALA A 222 -2.50 -30.58 4.13
CA ALA A 222 -1.37 -31.20 4.82
C ALA A 222 -0.09 -31.18 3.96
N VAL A 223 -0.19 -31.51 2.67
CA VAL A 223 0.95 -31.41 1.72
C VAL A 223 1.49 -29.97 1.68
N LEU A 224 0.60 -28.99 1.57
CA LEU A 224 1.00 -27.58 1.55
C LEU A 224 1.61 -27.14 2.88
N LEU A 225 1.09 -27.58 4.03
CA LEU A 225 1.67 -27.31 5.33
C LEU A 225 3.09 -27.86 5.42
N GLY A 226 3.31 -29.10 4.97
CA GLY A 226 4.62 -29.72 4.90
C GLY A 226 5.59 -28.96 3.98
N LEU A 227 5.20 -28.66 2.74
CA LEU A 227 6.06 -27.86 1.85
C LEU A 227 6.40 -26.49 2.44
N ASN A 228 5.44 -25.86 3.13
CA ASN A 228 5.63 -24.55 3.75
C ASN A 228 6.47 -24.58 5.03
N SER A 229 6.50 -25.70 5.78
CA SER A 229 7.43 -25.85 6.90
C SER A 229 8.86 -25.99 6.37
N VAL A 230 9.05 -26.78 5.31
CA VAL A 230 10.34 -27.00 4.65
C VAL A 230 10.95 -25.70 4.12
N LEU A 231 10.11 -24.77 3.64
CA LEU A 231 10.60 -23.47 3.17
C LEU A 231 11.40 -22.70 4.22
N ARG A 232 11.18 -22.90 5.52
CA ARG A 232 11.86 -22.17 6.59
C ARG A 232 13.01 -22.95 7.23
N ASP A 233 13.20 -24.20 6.82
CA ASP A 233 14.19 -25.09 7.44
C ASP A 233 15.61 -24.82 6.93
N LYS A 234 16.53 -24.49 7.84
CA LYS A 234 17.92 -24.18 7.48
C LYS A 234 18.76 -25.41 7.09
N THR A 235 18.23 -26.61 7.30
CA THR A 235 18.92 -27.90 7.11
C THR A 235 18.50 -28.60 5.81
N LEU A 236 17.67 -27.97 4.98
CA LEU A 236 17.18 -28.58 3.74
C LEU A 236 18.30 -28.84 2.73
N TYR A 237 19.18 -27.86 2.49
CA TYR A 237 20.19 -27.95 1.44
C TYR A 237 21.38 -28.82 1.84
N GLU A 238 21.64 -29.84 1.03
CA GLU A 238 22.85 -30.66 1.08
C GLU A 238 23.41 -30.78 -0.34
N ALA A 239 24.69 -30.43 -0.53
CA ALA A 239 25.31 -30.36 -1.86
C ALA A 239 25.25 -31.69 -2.64
N ALA A 240 25.26 -32.83 -1.94
CA ALA A 240 25.18 -34.15 -2.54
C ALA A 240 23.81 -34.46 -3.19
N LEU A 241 22.74 -33.79 -2.74
CA LEU A 241 21.37 -34.07 -3.19
C LEU A 241 20.94 -33.23 -4.40
N TRP A 242 21.58 -32.07 -4.61
CA TRP A 242 21.30 -31.16 -5.73
C TRP A 242 22.58 -30.83 -6.50
N PRO A 243 22.91 -31.58 -7.56
CA PRO A 243 24.09 -31.31 -8.37
C PRO A 243 24.00 -29.95 -9.05
N GLU A 244 25.12 -29.22 -9.08
CA GLU A 244 25.18 -27.81 -9.51
C GLU A 244 24.67 -27.56 -10.94
N ALA A 245 24.89 -28.52 -11.85
CA ALA A 245 24.41 -28.45 -13.23
C ALA A 245 22.87 -28.45 -13.37
N ALA A 246 22.13 -28.87 -12.34
CA ALA A 246 20.67 -28.89 -12.32
C ALA A 246 20.07 -27.64 -11.65
N LEU A 247 20.90 -26.72 -11.14
CA LEU A 247 20.44 -25.57 -10.36
C LEU A 247 20.25 -24.31 -11.22
N LYS A 248 19.21 -23.54 -10.91
CA LYS A 248 18.97 -22.23 -11.52
C LYS A 248 20.11 -21.26 -11.14
N PRO A 249 20.52 -20.32 -12.02
CA PRO A 249 21.61 -19.38 -11.73
C PRO A 249 21.42 -18.55 -10.45
N GLU A 250 20.17 -18.19 -10.12
CA GLU A 250 19.82 -17.49 -8.89
C GLU A 250 20.13 -18.34 -7.64
N LEU A 251 19.84 -19.64 -7.67
CA LEU A 251 20.11 -20.56 -6.58
C LEU A 251 21.62 -20.70 -6.36
N THR A 252 22.40 -20.85 -7.44
CA THR A 252 23.86 -20.90 -7.39
C THR A 252 24.45 -19.64 -6.73
N SER A 253 23.98 -18.45 -7.14
CA SER A 253 24.42 -17.18 -6.55
C SER A 253 24.11 -17.05 -5.05
N LEU A 254 22.92 -17.52 -4.63
CA LEU A 254 22.53 -17.51 -3.21
C LEU A 254 23.38 -18.49 -2.38
N LEU A 255 23.66 -19.68 -2.92
CA LEU A 255 24.47 -20.69 -2.24
C LEU A 255 25.95 -20.26 -2.12
N GLN A 256 26.49 -19.57 -3.13
CA GLN A 256 27.85 -19.01 -3.10
C GLN A 256 28.07 -17.96 -1.99
N ARG A 257 27.01 -17.24 -1.57
CA ARG A 257 27.08 -16.33 -0.41
C ARG A 257 27.26 -17.07 0.93
N GLY A 258 26.98 -18.37 0.95
CA GLY A 258 27.02 -19.23 2.12
C GLY A 258 25.74 -19.16 2.97
N LEU A 259 25.13 -20.31 3.27
CA LEU A 259 23.84 -20.40 3.98
C LEU A 259 23.83 -19.66 5.33
N ASN A 260 24.96 -19.65 6.05
CA ASN A 260 25.08 -19.01 7.35
C ASN A 260 24.99 -17.47 7.29
N THR A 261 25.21 -16.86 6.11
CA THR A 261 25.14 -15.40 5.93
C THR A 261 23.76 -14.95 5.43
N LEU A 262 22.90 -15.89 5.05
CA LEU A 262 21.58 -15.61 4.48
C LEU A 262 20.58 -15.25 5.60
N ASN A 263 19.80 -14.21 5.34
CA ASN A 263 18.64 -13.90 6.19
C ASN A 263 17.50 -14.90 5.94
N GLU A 264 16.47 -14.91 6.80
CA GLU A 264 15.34 -15.86 6.66
C GLU A 264 14.68 -15.81 5.28
N ARG A 265 14.62 -14.63 4.66
CA ARG A 265 14.01 -14.44 3.34
C ARG A 265 14.81 -15.16 2.25
N ASP A 266 16.13 -15.06 2.32
CA ASP A 266 17.05 -15.69 1.39
C ASP A 266 17.05 -17.21 1.57
N ILE A 267 16.94 -17.71 2.82
CA ILE A 267 16.74 -19.14 3.10
C ILE A 267 15.43 -19.65 2.48
N VAL A 268 14.32 -18.94 2.68
CA VAL A 268 13.03 -19.28 2.07
C VAL A 268 13.10 -19.29 0.55
N ARG A 269 13.86 -18.35 -0.05
CA ARG A 269 14.08 -18.32 -1.49
C ARG A 269 14.89 -19.53 -1.97
N VAL A 270 15.99 -19.86 -1.29
CA VAL A 270 16.80 -21.05 -1.58
C VAL A 270 15.93 -22.29 -1.52
N ASN A 271 15.21 -22.50 -0.43
CA ASN A 271 14.39 -23.69 -0.22
C ASN A 271 13.27 -23.81 -1.25
N ARG A 272 12.65 -22.68 -1.64
CA ARG A 272 11.68 -22.69 -2.73
C ARG A 272 12.29 -23.13 -4.06
N LEU A 273 13.47 -22.62 -4.40
CA LEU A 273 14.15 -22.97 -5.65
C LEU A 273 14.55 -24.46 -5.66
N LEU A 274 14.92 -25.02 -4.50
CA LEU A 274 15.19 -26.44 -4.33
C LEU A 274 13.93 -27.29 -4.53
N ILE A 275 12.79 -26.91 -3.92
CA ILE A 275 11.50 -27.59 -4.12
C ILE A 275 11.09 -27.57 -5.61
N GLU A 276 11.24 -26.44 -6.29
CA GLU A 276 10.95 -26.32 -7.74
C GLU A 276 11.87 -27.18 -8.59
N ALA A 277 13.16 -27.27 -8.23
CA ALA A 277 14.12 -28.12 -8.93
C ALA A 277 13.84 -29.61 -8.71
N THR A 278 13.33 -29.98 -7.53
CA THR A 278 12.96 -31.36 -7.20
C THR A 278 11.65 -31.80 -7.87
N PHE A 279 10.67 -30.89 -7.99
CA PHE A 279 9.36 -31.20 -8.55
C PHE A 279 8.99 -30.30 -9.75
N PRO A 280 9.78 -30.27 -10.84
CA PRO A 280 9.60 -29.27 -11.91
C PRO A 280 8.30 -29.43 -12.70
N GLN A 281 7.74 -30.65 -12.75
CA GLN A 281 6.46 -30.94 -13.42
C GLN A 281 5.24 -30.79 -12.50
N ALA A 282 5.47 -30.70 -11.19
CA ALA A 282 4.40 -30.72 -10.20
C ALA A 282 4.29 -29.39 -9.44
N VAL A 283 5.39 -28.65 -9.31
CA VAL A 283 5.47 -27.34 -8.66
C VAL A 283 5.93 -26.29 -9.66
N ALA A 284 5.06 -25.30 -9.92
CA ALA A 284 5.33 -24.19 -10.82
C ALA A 284 6.57 -23.40 -10.39
N ALA A 285 7.36 -22.98 -11.38
CA ALA A 285 8.45 -22.05 -11.15
C ALA A 285 7.91 -20.73 -10.57
N SER A 286 8.42 -20.34 -9.41
CA SER A 286 8.12 -19.02 -8.84
C SER A 286 8.62 -17.93 -9.76
N ILE A 287 7.81 -16.87 -9.91
CA ILE A 287 8.09 -15.76 -10.80
C ILE A 287 9.32 -15.01 -10.27
N PRO A 288 10.46 -15.05 -10.99
CA PRO A 288 11.60 -14.23 -10.63
C PRO A 288 11.20 -12.76 -10.70
N SER A 289 11.73 -11.95 -9.78
CA SER A 289 11.60 -10.49 -9.75
C SER A 289 10.17 -9.91 -9.75
N LEU A 290 9.19 -10.60 -9.16
CA LEU A 290 7.78 -10.12 -9.04
C LEU A 290 7.65 -8.68 -8.52
N HIS A 291 8.56 -8.25 -7.65
CA HIS A 291 8.60 -6.88 -7.13
C HIS A 291 8.71 -5.80 -8.22
N THR A 292 9.34 -6.08 -9.37
CA THR A 292 9.45 -5.14 -10.53
C THR A 292 8.42 -5.37 -11.64
N LYS A 293 7.54 -6.36 -11.47
CA LYS A 293 6.48 -6.67 -12.43
C LYS A 293 5.18 -6.02 -12.00
N LEU A 294 4.43 -5.46 -12.94
CA LEU A 294 3.10 -4.90 -12.69
C LEU A 294 2.04 -5.94 -13.02
N GLY A 295 1.22 -6.32 -12.04
CA GLY A 295 0.09 -7.22 -12.28
C GLY A 295 -1.07 -6.47 -12.93
N VAL A 296 -1.58 -6.97 -14.05
CA VAL A 296 -2.73 -6.36 -14.74
C VAL A 296 -4.03 -6.68 -13.97
N PRO A 297 -4.86 -5.68 -13.61
CA PRO A 297 -6.14 -5.93 -12.95
C PRO A 297 -7.10 -6.69 -13.89
N GLY A 298 -7.80 -7.68 -13.36
CA GLY A 298 -8.80 -8.46 -14.12
C GLY A 298 -8.24 -9.48 -15.13
N LEU A 299 -6.92 -9.62 -15.26
CA LEU A 299 -6.30 -10.67 -16.08
C LEU A 299 -5.43 -11.58 -15.22
N LYS A 300 -5.66 -12.89 -15.30
CA LYS A 300 -4.86 -13.90 -14.61
C LYS A 300 -3.47 -13.95 -15.23
N GLU A 301 -2.43 -13.96 -14.40
CA GLU A 301 -1.04 -14.25 -14.82
C GLU A 301 -0.41 -13.27 -15.83
N VAL A 302 -1.08 -12.17 -16.18
CA VAL A 302 -0.51 -11.12 -17.03
C VAL A 302 0.29 -10.14 -16.18
N PHE A 303 1.60 -10.18 -16.36
CA PHE A 303 2.55 -9.30 -15.70
C PHE A 303 3.34 -8.50 -16.72
N ILE A 304 3.43 -7.18 -16.52
CA ILE A 304 4.26 -6.30 -17.33
C ILE A 304 5.63 -6.17 -16.65
N PRO A 305 6.72 -6.73 -17.22
CA PRO A 305 8.04 -6.66 -16.62
C PRO A 305 8.69 -5.30 -16.90
N LEU A 306 8.94 -4.51 -15.85
CA LEU A 306 9.60 -3.21 -15.99
C LEU A 306 11.10 -3.25 -15.69
N GLY A 307 11.57 -4.20 -14.87
CA GLY A 307 12.96 -4.25 -14.44
C GLY A 307 13.38 -2.92 -13.79
N LEU A 308 14.47 -2.31 -14.27
CA LEU A 308 14.94 -1.00 -13.78
C LEU A 308 13.98 0.16 -14.10
N PHE A 309 13.16 0.06 -15.16
CA PHE A 309 12.14 1.07 -15.46
C PHE A 309 11.05 1.15 -14.37
N PHE A 310 10.98 0.17 -13.47
CA PHE A 310 10.12 0.23 -12.29
C PHE A 310 10.44 1.46 -11.41
N ILE A 311 11.70 1.91 -11.36
CA ILE A 311 12.09 3.12 -10.63
C ILE A 311 11.38 4.35 -11.20
N LEU A 312 11.40 4.51 -12.54
CA LEU A 312 10.73 5.62 -13.21
C LEU A 312 9.21 5.53 -13.03
N PHE A 313 8.65 4.32 -13.04
CA PHE A 313 7.25 4.09 -12.76
C PHE A 313 6.86 4.51 -11.33
N VAL A 314 7.68 4.20 -10.32
CA VAL A 314 7.46 4.65 -8.93
C VAL A 314 7.49 6.18 -8.83
N VAL A 315 8.44 6.83 -9.50
CA VAL A 315 8.49 8.30 -9.61
C VAL A 315 7.20 8.83 -10.21
N LEU A 316 6.76 8.27 -11.33
CA LEU A 316 5.53 8.67 -11.99
C LEU A 316 4.32 8.53 -11.06
N VAL A 317 4.19 7.41 -10.34
CA VAL A 317 3.09 7.18 -9.40
C VAL A 317 3.07 8.25 -8.31
N ILE A 318 4.19 8.46 -7.61
CA ILE A 318 4.27 9.42 -6.49
C ILE A 318 4.00 10.85 -6.97
N VAL A 319 4.66 11.28 -8.06
CA VAL A 319 4.47 12.63 -8.61
C VAL A 319 3.01 12.81 -9.06
N SER A 320 2.43 11.85 -9.77
CA SER A 320 1.09 12.00 -10.33
C SER A 320 0.03 12.10 -9.23
N ILE A 321 0.03 11.17 -8.27
CA ILE A 321 -1.01 11.14 -7.24
C ILE A 321 -0.89 12.31 -6.27
N THR A 322 0.32 12.71 -5.88
CA THR A 322 0.51 13.84 -4.96
C THR A 322 0.04 15.16 -5.56
N ASN A 323 0.30 15.38 -6.86
CA ASN A 323 -0.23 16.56 -7.56
C ASN A 323 -1.73 16.44 -7.82
N ALA A 324 -2.27 15.25 -8.11
CA ALA A 324 -3.71 15.07 -8.31
C ALA A 324 -4.51 15.39 -7.03
N VAL A 325 -4.04 14.95 -5.87
CA VAL A 325 -4.65 15.31 -4.57
C VAL A 325 -4.51 16.82 -4.30
N ASN A 326 -3.34 17.41 -4.56
CA ASN A 326 -3.11 18.85 -4.41
C ASN A 326 -4.02 19.70 -5.30
N LEU A 327 -4.26 19.30 -6.55
CA LEU A 327 -5.19 19.97 -7.46
C LEU A 327 -6.65 19.87 -7.00
N THR A 328 -6.99 18.83 -6.23
CA THR A 328 -8.36 18.58 -5.77
C THR A 328 -8.68 19.28 -4.44
N ASP A 329 -7.66 19.79 -3.74
CA ASP A 329 -7.79 20.54 -2.47
C ASP A 329 -8.24 22.00 -2.71
N GLY A 330 -9.35 22.18 -3.44
CA GLY A 330 -9.93 23.47 -3.80
C GLY A 330 -11.25 23.80 -3.10
N LEU A 331 -11.92 22.79 -2.53
CA LEU A 331 -13.21 22.92 -1.83
C LEU A 331 -13.18 22.24 -0.45
N ASP A 332 -14.03 22.74 0.44
CA ASP A 332 -14.22 22.29 1.82
C ASP A 332 -14.58 20.79 1.83
N GLY A 333 -13.76 19.99 2.50
CA GLY A 333 -13.93 18.54 2.62
C GLY A 333 -13.66 17.72 1.36
N LEU A 334 -13.43 18.33 0.19
CA LEU A 334 -13.35 17.61 -1.08
C LEU A 334 -12.17 16.63 -1.12
N ALA A 335 -10.93 17.13 -1.02
CA ALA A 335 -9.72 16.30 -1.08
C ALA A 335 -9.62 15.32 0.09
N ALA A 336 -10.02 15.74 1.30
CA ALA A 336 -10.03 14.89 2.49
C ALA A 336 -10.96 13.70 2.33
N GLY A 337 -12.22 13.92 1.92
CA GLY A 337 -13.19 12.85 1.78
C GLY A 337 -12.85 11.86 0.66
N ILE A 338 -12.39 12.35 -0.50
CA ILE A 338 -11.94 11.47 -1.59
C ILE A 338 -10.72 10.64 -1.14
N SER A 339 -9.77 11.26 -0.42
CA SER A 339 -8.59 10.58 0.11
C SER A 339 -8.95 9.50 1.12
N ILE A 340 -9.90 9.75 2.02
CA ILE A 340 -10.40 8.76 2.99
C ILE A 340 -10.94 7.52 2.28
N VAL A 341 -11.72 7.70 1.21
CA VAL A 341 -12.26 6.57 0.43
C VAL A 341 -11.13 5.75 -0.23
N SER A 342 -10.15 6.41 -0.85
CA SER A 342 -9.01 5.72 -1.46
C SER A 342 -8.13 4.99 -0.42
N ILE A 343 -7.86 5.63 0.72
CA ILE A 343 -7.06 5.05 1.82
C ILE A 343 -7.78 3.84 2.43
N LEU A 344 -9.09 3.94 2.68
CA LEU A 344 -9.89 2.83 3.18
C LEU A 344 -9.84 1.64 2.22
N THR A 345 -9.94 1.91 0.92
CA THR A 345 -9.88 0.88 -0.12
C THR A 345 -8.53 0.16 -0.11
N PHE A 346 -7.42 0.91 -0.11
CA PHE A 346 -6.08 0.31 -0.04
C PHE A 346 -5.78 -0.34 1.32
N ALA A 347 -6.35 0.14 2.43
CA ALA A 347 -6.27 -0.51 3.73
C ALA A 347 -6.97 -1.86 3.69
N GLY A 348 -8.16 -1.93 3.08
CA GLY A 348 -8.88 -3.19 2.85
C GLY A 348 -8.08 -4.16 1.96
N VAL A 349 -7.48 -3.66 0.87
CA VAL A 349 -6.56 -4.45 0.03
C VAL A 349 -5.38 -4.96 0.85
N ALA A 350 -4.73 -4.11 1.65
CA ALA A 350 -3.62 -4.49 2.50
C ALA A 350 -3.99 -5.60 3.49
N TYR A 351 -5.18 -5.52 4.10
CA TYR A 351 -5.71 -6.57 4.95
C TYR A 351 -5.89 -7.89 4.19
N VAL A 352 -6.56 -7.84 3.03
CA VAL A 352 -6.81 -9.01 2.18
C VAL A 352 -5.52 -9.70 1.74
N ILE A 353 -4.53 -8.94 1.25
CA ILE A 353 -3.27 -9.52 0.77
C ILE A 353 -2.36 -9.99 1.91
N SER A 354 -2.55 -9.48 3.13
CA SER A 354 -1.81 -9.94 4.31
C SER A 354 -2.33 -11.26 4.89
N ARG A 355 -3.47 -11.73 4.37
CA ARG A 355 -4.16 -12.94 4.79
C ARG A 355 -4.05 -14.04 3.73
N ALA A 356 -3.52 -15.19 4.12
CA ALA A 356 -3.23 -16.28 3.18
C ALA A 356 -4.51 -16.90 2.59
N ASP A 357 -5.59 -16.95 3.37
CA ASP A 357 -6.90 -17.46 2.96
C ASP A 357 -7.57 -16.54 1.92
N TRP A 358 -7.58 -15.24 2.15
CA TRP A 358 -8.20 -14.27 1.25
C TRP A 358 -7.39 -14.02 -0.02
N SER A 359 -6.07 -13.84 0.11
CA SER A 359 -5.19 -13.70 -1.07
C SER A 359 -5.25 -14.94 -1.97
N ARG A 360 -5.44 -16.13 -1.39
CA ARG A 360 -5.71 -17.37 -2.14
C ARG A 360 -7.06 -17.31 -2.85
N TYR A 361 -8.13 -16.95 -2.15
CA TYR A 361 -9.48 -16.91 -2.72
C TYR A 361 -9.61 -15.92 -3.89
N LEU A 362 -8.95 -14.76 -3.79
CA LEU A 362 -9.00 -13.68 -4.78
C LEU A 362 -7.84 -13.70 -5.79
N PHE A 363 -7.00 -14.75 -5.78
CA PHE A 363 -5.83 -14.86 -6.67
C PHE A 363 -4.89 -13.64 -6.60
N LEU A 364 -4.75 -13.04 -5.43
CA LEU A 364 -3.87 -11.90 -5.20
C LEU A 364 -2.48 -12.38 -4.73
N THR A 365 -1.46 -11.55 -4.99
CA THR A 365 -0.14 -11.74 -4.42
C THR A 365 -0.23 -11.60 -2.91
N TYR A 366 0.18 -12.65 -2.18
CA TYR A 366 0.22 -12.62 -0.73
C TYR A 366 1.42 -11.81 -0.24
N VAL A 367 1.15 -10.90 0.69
CA VAL A 367 2.13 -9.95 1.23
C VAL A 367 1.92 -9.86 2.75
N PRO A 368 2.52 -10.75 3.56
CA PRO A 368 2.24 -10.85 4.99
C PRO A 368 2.54 -9.56 5.76
N GLU A 369 3.61 -8.86 5.38
CA GLU A 369 3.99 -7.59 5.98
C GLU A 369 2.98 -6.46 5.71
N ALA A 370 2.07 -6.60 4.74
CA ALA A 370 1.04 -5.60 4.44
C ALA A 370 -0.01 -5.46 5.55
N SER A 371 -0.04 -6.37 6.52
CA SER A 371 -0.91 -6.26 7.70
C SER A 371 -0.67 -4.96 8.48
N GLU A 372 0.55 -4.43 8.48
CA GLU A 372 0.85 -3.14 9.12
C GLU A 372 0.44 -1.95 8.25
N LEU A 373 0.31 -2.13 6.92
CA LEU A 373 -0.28 -1.11 6.05
C LEU A 373 -1.79 -0.97 6.29
N PHE A 374 -2.47 -2.03 6.76
CA PHE A 374 -3.86 -1.93 7.21
C PHE A 374 -3.99 -1.05 8.47
N VAL A 375 -3.10 -1.21 9.44
CA VAL A 375 -3.06 -0.36 10.65
C VAL A 375 -2.70 1.08 10.29
N PHE A 376 -1.70 1.28 9.42
CA PHE A 376 -1.33 2.57 8.85
C PHE A 376 -2.48 3.28 8.16
N GLY A 377 -3.16 2.60 7.23
CA GLY A 377 -4.32 3.15 6.52
C GLY A 377 -5.48 3.45 7.46
N SER A 378 -5.67 2.65 8.51
CA SER A 378 -6.71 2.89 9.53
C SER A 378 -6.39 4.12 10.40
N ALA A 379 -5.12 4.34 10.76
CA ALA A 379 -4.71 5.56 11.45
C ALA A 379 -4.96 6.80 10.59
N LEU A 380 -4.65 6.74 9.29
CA LEU A 380 -4.94 7.81 8.34
C LEU A 380 -6.44 8.04 8.13
N LEU A 381 -7.24 6.97 8.07
CA LEU A 381 -8.70 7.05 8.04
C LEU A 381 -9.23 7.82 9.24
N GLY A 382 -8.80 7.45 10.45
CA GLY A 382 -9.19 8.12 11.68
C GLY A 382 -8.78 9.59 11.72
N ALA A 383 -7.51 9.87 11.41
CA ALA A 383 -6.98 11.22 11.35
C ALA A 383 -7.69 12.09 10.30
N GLY A 384 -7.99 11.51 9.13
CA GLY A 384 -8.71 12.15 8.04
C GLY A 384 -10.16 12.47 8.42
N LEU A 385 -10.88 11.54 9.05
CA LEU A 385 -12.23 11.78 9.57
C LEU A 385 -12.23 12.87 10.65
N GLY A 386 -11.23 12.87 11.55
CA GLY A 386 -11.09 13.90 12.57
C GLY A 386 -10.73 15.27 11.98
N PHE A 387 -9.96 15.31 10.88
CA PHE A 387 -9.69 16.55 10.16
C PHE A 387 -10.94 17.06 9.44
N LEU A 388 -11.69 16.16 8.80
CA LEU A 388 -12.94 16.45 8.11
C LEU A 388 -14.01 17.02 9.05
N TRP A 389 -13.95 16.71 10.35
CA TRP A 389 -14.78 17.34 11.37
C TRP A 389 -14.67 18.87 11.38
N PHE A 390 -13.48 19.42 11.12
CA PHE A 390 -13.23 20.86 11.07
C PHE A 390 -13.14 21.43 9.64
N ASN A 391 -12.81 20.57 8.66
CA ASN A 391 -12.68 20.99 7.27
C ASN A 391 -13.98 20.86 6.47
N GLY A 392 -14.99 20.14 6.99
CA GLY A 392 -16.32 20.08 6.40
C GLY A 392 -16.95 21.47 6.31
N HIS A 393 -17.74 21.70 5.27
CA HIS A 393 -18.28 23.02 4.99
C HIS A 393 -19.25 23.50 6.08
N PRO A 394 -19.12 24.75 6.58
CA PRO A 394 -18.06 25.72 6.27
C PRO A 394 -16.74 25.41 6.98
N ALA A 395 -15.61 25.41 6.26
CA ALA A 395 -14.33 24.99 6.81
C ALA A 395 -13.73 25.95 7.87
N GLU A 396 -13.34 25.39 9.00
CA GLU A 396 -12.58 26.05 10.08
C GLU A 396 -11.06 26.00 9.88
N ILE A 397 -10.59 25.10 9.01
CA ILE A 397 -9.18 24.95 8.63
C ILE A 397 -9.06 24.34 7.22
N PHE A 398 -8.09 24.82 6.45
CA PHE A 398 -7.70 24.26 5.15
C PHE A 398 -6.53 23.29 5.27
N MET A 399 -6.57 22.25 4.44
CA MET A 399 -5.59 21.17 4.47
C MET A 399 -4.18 21.65 4.10
N GLY A 400 -4.07 22.44 3.03
CA GLY A 400 -2.82 22.99 2.55
C GLY A 400 -1.95 21.97 1.82
N ASP A 401 -0.79 22.40 1.33
CA ASP A 401 0.15 21.52 0.63
C ASP A 401 0.70 20.44 1.56
N THR A 402 0.82 20.73 2.85
CA THR A 402 1.21 19.78 3.91
C THR A 402 0.33 18.53 3.90
N GLY A 403 -1.00 18.70 3.86
CA GLY A 403 -1.94 17.58 3.93
C GLY A 403 -2.16 16.94 2.57
N SER A 404 -2.31 17.74 1.52
CA SER A 404 -2.61 17.22 0.18
C SER A 404 -1.46 16.38 -0.38
N LEU A 405 -0.20 16.81 -0.22
CA LEU A 405 0.96 16.01 -0.64
C LEU A 405 1.15 14.76 0.23
N SER A 406 0.94 14.84 1.55
CA SER A 406 1.10 13.67 2.42
C SER A 406 0.02 12.61 2.19
N LEU A 407 -1.25 13.00 1.99
CA LEU A 407 -2.33 12.07 1.65
C LEU A 407 -2.14 11.46 0.25
N GLY A 408 -1.74 12.25 -0.74
CA GLY A 408 -1.40 11.71 -2.05
C GLY A 408 -0.25 10.70 -1.96
N ALA A 409 0.79 11.01 -1.18
CA ALA A 409 1.91 10.11 -0.96
C ALA A 409 1.48 8.83 -0.24
N ALA A 410 0.56 8.92 0.72
CA ALA A 410 -0.02 7.77 1.41
C ALA A 410 -0.75 6.82 0.43
N ILE A 411 -1.61 7.37 -0.42
CA ILE A 411 -2.35 6.60 -1.43
C ILE A 411 -1.37 5.94 -2.41
N GLY A 412 -0.40 6.70 -2.92
CA GLY A 412 0.62 6.21 -3.85
C GLY A 412 1.50 5.11 -3.25
N VAL A 413 2.04 5.32 -2.04
CA VAL A 413 2.89 4.33 -1.37
C VAL A 413 2.09 3.09 -1.00
N MET A 414 0.83 3.20 -0.56
CA MET A 414 0.00 2.03 -0.31
C MET A 414 -0.24 1.22 -1.59
N ALA A 415 -0.53 1.87 -2.73
CA ALA A 415 -0.68 1.17 -4.02
C ALA A 415 0.60 0.40 -4.42
N LEU A 416 1.77 1.02 -4.24
CA LEU A 416 3.07 0.43 -4.53
C LEU A 416 3.39 -0.75 -3.61
N LEU A 417 3.25 -0.57 -2.29
CA LEU A 417 3.62 -1.59 -1.30
C LEU A 417 2.64 -2.77 -1.27
N THR A 418 1.38 -2.56 -1.69
CA THR A 418 0.37 -3.63 -1.83
C THR A 418 0.45 -4.38 -3.17
N LYS A 419 1.37 -4.00 -4.07
CA LYS A 419 1.47 -4.55 -5.44
C LYS A 419 0.15 -4.47 -6.22
N GLN A 420 -0.63 -3.42 -5.97
CA GLN A 420 -1.85 -3.08 -6.70
C GLN A 420 -1.69 -1.72 -7.40
N GLU A 421 -0.57 -1.55 -8.11
CA GLU A 421 -0.19 -0.28 -8.71
C GLU A 421 -1.15 0.13 -9.82
N LEU A 422 -1.55 -0.82 -10.68
CA LEU A 422 -2.50 -0.57 -11.77
C LEU A 422 -3.96 -0.50 -11.29
N LEU A 423 -4.22 -0.79 -10.01
CA LEU A 423 -5.53 -0.54 -9.39
C LEU A 423 -5.68 0.94 -8.98
N LEU A 424 -4.56 1.65 -8.78
CA LEU A 424 -4.54 3.04 -8.35
C LEU A 424 -5.38 3.98 -9.23
N PRO A 425 -5.30 3.95 -10.57
CA PRO A 425 -6.13 4.84 -11.39
C PRO A 425 -7.63 4.63 -11.21
N ILE A 426 -8.05 3.43 -10.77
CA ILE A 426 -9.45 3.12 -10.47
C ILE A 426 -9.78 3.61 -9.06
N VAL A 427 -9.00 3.23 -8.04
CA VAL A 427 -9.23 3.61 -6.63
C VAL A 427 -9.18 5.12 -6.42
N ALA A 428 -8.27 5.80 -7.11
CA ALA A 428 -8.09 7.24 -7.10
C ALA A 428 -8.78 7.90 -8.31
N GLY A 429 -9.80 7.25 -8.90
CA GLY A 429 -10.43 7.70 -10.15
C GLY A 429 -10.89 9.15 -10.14
N MET A 430 -11.42 9.63 -9.01
CA MET A 430 -11.79 11.05 -8.87
C MET A 430 -10.59 12.00 -8.93
N PHE A 431 -9.47 11.67 -8.29
CA PHE A 431 -8.23 12.45 -8.41
C PHE A 431 -7.69 12.42 -9.85
N VAL A 432 -7.80 11.26 -10.53
CA VAL A 432 -7.41 11.13 -11.93
C VAL A 432 -8.26 12.02 -12.82
N LEU A 433 -9.59 12.05 -12.63
CA LEU A 433 -10.49 12.91 -13.41
C LEU A 433 -10.17 14.39 -13.19
N GLU A 434 -9.93 14.80 -11.95
CA GLU A 434 -9.51 16.17 -11.61
C GLU A 434 -8.21 16.55 -12.31
N ALA A 435 -7.17 15.73 -12.18
CA ALA A 435 -5.88 15.98 -12.83
C ALA A 435 -5.98 15.99 -14.36
N LEU A 436 -6.71 15.04 -14.95
CA LEU A 436 -6.92 14.97 -16.40
C LEU A 436 -7.65 16.21 -16.92
N SER A 437 -8.62 16.74 -16.17
CA SER A 437 -9.32 17.96 -16.58
C SER A 437 -8.38 19.15 -16.72
N VAL A 438 -7.40 19.29 -15.82
CA VAL A 438 -6.37 20.32 -15.88
C VAL A 438 -5.47 20.10 -17.09
N VAL A 439 -5.01 18.87 -17.33
CA VAL A 439 -4.19 18.54 -18.50
C VAL A 439 -4.92 18.87 -19.80
N ILE A 440 -6.17 18.40 -19.94
CA ILE A 440 -7.02 18.63 -21.11
C ILE A 440 -7.23 20.13 -21.34
N GLN A 441 -7.55 20.88 -20.28
CA GLN A 441 -7.76 22.32 -20.35
C GLN A 441 -6.49 23.06 -20.79
N VAL A 442 -5.34 22.74 -20.19
CA VAL A 442 -4.05 23.40 -20.51
C VAL A 442 -3.62 23.08 -21.93
N VAL A 443 -3.74 21.81 -22.36
CA VAL A 443 -3.40 21.41 -23.73
C VAL A 443 -4.30 22.14 -24.72
N SER A 444 -5.62 22.13 -24.53
CA SER A 444 -6.55 22.81 -25.43
C SER A 444 -6.31 24.32 -25.51
N TYR A 445 -6.06 24.98 -24.39
CA TYR A 445 -5.79 26.41 -24.39
C TYR A 445 -4.46 26.74 -25.08
N LYS A 446 -3.42 25.91 -24.91
CA LYS A 446 -2.13 26.11 -25.59
C LYS A 446 -2.16 25.81 -27.09
N THR A 447 -2.98 24.85 -27.55
CA THR A 447 -3.01 24.45 -28.96
C THR A 447 -4.09 25.16 -29.77
N THR A 448 -5.24 25.46 -29.16
CA THR A 448 -6.41 26.03 -29.86
C THR A 448 -6.81 27.43 -29.37
N GLY A 449 -6.25 27.89 -28.24
CA GLY A 449 -6.69 29.13 -27.57
C GLY A 449 -8.07 29.05 -26.92
N LYS A 450 -8.75 27.90 -27.00
CA LYS A 450 -10.11 27.70 -26.49
C LYS A 450 -10.08 26.92 -25.18
N ARG A 451 -11.03 27.22 -24.29
CA ARG A 451 -11.28 26.48 -23.05
C ARG A 451 -12.29 25.36 -23.32
N ILE A 452 -12.07 24.18 -22.73
CA ILE A 452 -13.02 23.04 -22.81
C ILE A 452 -13.99 23.11 -21.65
N PHE A 453 -13.47 23.25 -20.44
CA PHE A 453 -14.24 23.47 -19.22
C PHE A 453 -14.33 24.97 -18.92
N ARG A 454 -15.41 25.39 -18.24
CA ARG A 454 -15.56 26.77 -17.73
C ARG A 454 -14.33 27.20 -16.93
N MET A 455 -13.84 26.30 -16.08
CA MET A 455 -12.59 26.40 -15.33
C MET A 455 -12.07 24.97 -15.07
N ALA A 456 -10.76 24.82 -14.93
CA ALA A 456 -10.16 23.59 -14.43
C ALA A 456 -9.48 23.90 -13.08
N PRO A 457 -9.54 23.00 -12.09
CA PRO A 457 -10.03 21.60 -12.15
C PRO A 457 -11.57 21.45 -12.23
N LEU A 458 -12.09 20.22 -12.30
CA LEU A 458 -13.51 19.92 -12.56
C LEU A 458 -14.46 20.50 -11.51
N HIS A 459 -14.07 20.50 -10.24
CA HIS A 459 -14.94 21.03 -9.20
C HIS A 459 -15.32 22.50 -9.46
N HIS A 460 -14.38 23.35 -9.88
CA HIS A 460 -14.67 24.74 -10.26
C HIS A 460 -15.53 24.86 -11.53
N HIS A 461 -15.41 23.91 -12.46
CA HIS A 461 -16.33 23.85 -13.59
C HIS A 461 -17.78 23.70 -13.10
N PHE A 462 -18.04 22.82 -12.14
CA PHE A 462 -19.38 22.60 -11.60
C PHE A 462 -19.87 23.76 -10.73
N GLU A 463 -19.01 24.42 -9.95
CA GLU A 463 -19.37 25.64 -9.22
C GLU A 463 -19.79 26.76 -10.17
N LEU A 464 -19.02 27.03 -11.23
CA LEU A 464 -19.36 28.01 -12.26
C LEU A 464 -20.56 27.57 -13.13
N SER A 465 -21.00 26.32 -12.99
CA SER A 465 -22.24 25.81 -13.59
C SER A 465 -23.46 26.03 -12.68
N GLY A 466 -23.28 26.64 -11.51
CA GLY A 466 -24.32 26.94 -10.54
C GLY A 466 -24.54 25.87 -9.49
N TRP A 467 -23.64 24.89 -9.34
CA TRP A 467 -23.77 23.90 -8.26
C TRP A 467 -23.20 24.48 -6.95
N PRO A 468 -23.92 24.37 -5.82
CA PRO A 468 -23.37 24.71 -4.52
C PRO A 468 -22.14 23.85 -4.20
N GLU A 469 -21.14 24.44 -3.53
CA GLU A 469 -19.90 23.77 -3.12
C GLU A 469 -20.16 22.43 -2.41
N THR A 470 -21.04 22.42 -1.41
CA THR A 470 -21.42 21.20 -0.68
C THR A 470 -21.96 20.10 -1.58
N LYS A 471 -22.73 20.48 -2.62
CA LYS A 471 -23.29 19.55 -3.61
C LYS A 471 -22.21 18.97 -4.51
N VAL A 472 -21.21 19.77 -4.88
CA VAL A 472 -20.03 19.29 -5.63
C VAL A 472 -19.26 18.29 -4.76
N THR A 473 -18.92 18.66 -3.53
CA THR A 473 -18.19 17.80 -2.58
C THR A 473 -18.90 16.46 -2.37
N MET A 474 -20.18 16.46 -2.01
CA MET A 474 -20.93 15.22 -1.76
C MET A 474 -21.01 14.33 -3.02
N ARG A 475 -21.23 14.91 -4.20
CA ARG A 475 -21.28 14.14 -5.46
C ARG A 475 -19.93 13.53 -5.80
N PHE A 476 -18.86 14.26 -5.58
CA PHE A 476 -17.51 13.76 -5.85
C PHE A 476 -17.14 12.63 -4.88
N TRP A 477 -17.60 12.68 -3.63
CA TRP A 477 -17.45 11.55 -2.70
C TRP A 477 -18.24 10.32 -3.15
N ILE A 478 -19.48 10.49 -3.63
CA ILE A 478 -20.27 9.38 -4.18
C ILE A 478 -19.53 8.74 -5.34
N VAL A 479 -19.00 9.52 -6.28
CA VAL A 479 -18.26 8.97 -7.42
C VAL A 479 -16.95 8.32 -6.98
N ALA A 480 -16.24 8.89 -5.99
CA ALA A 480 -15.06 8.25 -5.40
C ALA A 480 -15.40 6.88 -4.77
N LEU A 481 -16.54 6.78 -4.08
CA LEU A 481 -17.02 5.52 -3.51
C LEU A 481 -17.38 4.50 -4.61
N LEU A 482 -17.99 4.93 -5.71
CA LEU A 482 -18.28 4.05 -6.85
C LEU A 482 -16.98 3.52 -7.50
N PHE A 483 -15.97 4.38 -7.65
CA PHE A 483 -14.64 3.99 -8.10
C PHE A 483 -13.98 2.96 -7.17
N ALA A 484 -14.07 3.18 -5.85
CA ALA A 484 -13.60 2.22 -4.84
C ALA A 484 -14.31 0.86 -4.98
N LEU A 485 -15.65 0.83 -5.05
CA LEU A 485 -16.42 -0.39 -5.21
C LEU A 485 -16.09 -1.12 -6.53
N MET A 486 -15.96 -0.38 -7.62
CA MET A 486 -15.54 -0.92 -8.92
C MET A 486 -14.15 -1.54 -8.84
N SER A 487 -13.21 -0.91 -8.12
CA SER A 487 -11.87 -1.46 -7.92
C SER A 487 -11.88 -2.79 -7.14
N LEU A 488 -12.78 -2.95 -6.16
CA LEU A 488 -12.91 -4.20 -5.43
C LEU A 488 -13.50 -5.32 -6.30
N ALA A 489 -14.41 -4.98 -7.22
CA ALA A 489 -14.95 -5.93 -8.18
C ALA A 489 -13.88 -6.47 -9.13
N THR A 490 -12.90 -5.64 -9.54
CA THR A 490 -11.81 -6.10 -10.43
C THR A 490 -10.82 -7.04 -9.74
N LEU A 491 -10.77 -7.08 -8.41
CA LEU A 491 -9.93 -8.03 -7.67
C LEU A 491 -10.36 -9.48 -7.89
N LYS A 492 -11.67 -9.74 -8.06
CA LYS A 492 -12.21 -11.11 -8.25
C LYS A 492 -12.16 -11.59 -9.70
N LEU A 493 -12.01 -10.66 -10.66
CA LEU A 493 -11.86 -11.00 -12.07
C LEU A 493 -10.47 -11.56 -12.43
N ARG A 494 -9.58 -11.68 -11.44
CA ARG A 494 -8.25 -12.28 -11.55
C ARG A 494 -8.21 -13.78 -11.37
#